data_AF-A0A067NXP6-F1
#
_entry.id   AF-A0A067NXP6-F1
#
_cell.length_a   1.000
_cell.length_b   1.000
_cell.length_c   1.000
_cell.angle_alpha   90.00
_cell.angle_beta   90.00
_cell.angle_gamma   90.00
#
_symmetry.space_group_name_H-M   'P 1'
#
loop_
_entity.id
_entity.type
_entity.pdbx_description
1 polymer ?
#
loop_
_entity_poly.entity_id
_entity_poly.type
_entity_poly.pdbx_seq_one_letter_code
_entity_poly.pdbx_strand_id
1 'polypeptide(L)'
;AVLSLLIGPTNGATVSSTPAQTFSGVGGSGAWWPMDLFHFPEATRQNLSDLLFSASGLGLSSYRWNIGGGGVNVSNPVRAPETFYVAPGVYDWNKDAQGVYFLNAAAQRGVPSLTAFVNSAPAPMTAGKTSCNSQFVT
;
A
#
# COMPACT_ATOMS: atom_id res chain seq x y z
N ALA A 1 -30.94 -32.30 42.07
CA ALA A 1 -29.77 -31.41 41.89
C ALA A 1 -30.26 -30.13 41.24
N VAL A 2 -30.16 -28.99 41.92
CA VAL A 2 -30.56 -27.68 41.37
C VAL A 2 -29.37 -27.17 40.57
N LEU A 3 -29.52 -27.09 39.25
CA LEU A 3 -28.50 -26.61 38.34
C LEU A 3 -28.48 -25.07 38.42
N SER A 4 -27.64 -24.52 39.28
CA SER A 4 -27.38 -23.07 39.33
C SER A 4 -26.59 -22.68 38.07
N LEU A 5 -27.24 -22.04 37.11
CA LEU A 5 -26.53 -21.35 36.03
C LEU A 5 -25.78 -20.16 36.63
N LEU A 6 -24.44 -20.22 36.58
CA LEU A 6 -23.57 -19.06 36.80
C LEU A 6 -23.68 -18.14 35.58
N ILE A 7 -24.63 -17.21 35.62
CA ILE A 7 -24.68 -16.10 34.66
C ILE A 7 -23.59 -15.10 35.09
N GLY A 8 -22.45 -15.11 34.41
CA GLY A 8 -21.41 -14.09 34.59
C GLY A 8 -21.96 -12.68 34.32
N PRO A 9 -21.35 -11.62 34.87
CA PRO A 9 -21.85 -10.26 34.69
C PRO A 9 -21.90 -9.90 33.19
N THR A 10 -23.09 -9.56 32.71
CA THR A 10 -23.29 -9.04 31.36
C THR A 10 -22.87 -7.58 31.32
N ASN A 11 -21.81 -7.27 30.60
CA ASN A 11 -21.47 -5.88 30.29
C ASN A 11 -22.41 -5.37 29.19
N GLY A 12 -23.24 -4.38 29.52
CA GLY A 12 -24.05 -3.67 28.53
C GLY A 12 -23.24 -2.58 27.83
N ALA A 13 -23.60 -2.26 26.59
CA ALA A 13 -23.07 -1.12 25.84
C ALA A 13 -24.24 -0.28 25.31
N THR A 14 -24.06 1.03 25.25
CA THR A 14 -25.01 1.98 24.64
C THR A 14 -24.34 2.71 23.48
N VAL A 15 -25.11 3.01 22.43
CA VAL A 15 -24.64 3.75 21.26
C VAL A 15 -25.24 5.15 21.30
N SER A 16 -24.40 6.16 21.15
CA SER A 16 -24.84 7.57 21.07
C SER A 16 -25.53 7.84 19.74
N SER A 17 -26.60 8.64 19.75
CA SER A 17 -27.25 9.15 18.53
C SER A 17 -26.56 10.40 17.96
N THR A 18 -25.60 10.98 18.67
CA THR A 18 -24.85 12.16 18.23
C THR A 18 -23.75 11.75 17.24
N PRO A 19 -23.70 12.34 16.03
CA PRO A 19 -22.61 12.11 15.09
C PRO A 19 -21.26 12.52 15.68
N ALA A 20 -20.21 11.75 15.37
CA ALA A 20 -18.83 12.08 15.70
C ALA A 20 -18.07 12.56 14.45
N GLN A 21 -16.85 12.06 14.21
CA GLN A 21 -16.05 12.40 13.04
C GLN A 21 -16.57 11.76 11.74
N THR A 22 -16.30 12.40 10.60
CA THR A 22 -16.44 11.75 9.30
C THR A 22 -15.34 10.72 9.11
N PHE A 23 -15.72 9.46 8.94
CA PHE A 23 -14.77 8.39 8.65
C PHE A 23 -14.46 8.34 7.16
N SER A 24 -13.23 8.67 6.77
CA SER A 24 -12.82 8.70 5.36
C SER A 24 -12.51 7.31 4.78
N GLY A 25 -12.22 6.32 5.63
CA GLY A 25 -11.97 4.95 5.19
C GLY A 25 -10.82 4.23 5.89
N VAL A 26 -10.59 2.99 5.46
CA VAL A 26 -9.43 2.16 5.79
C VAL A 26 -8.65 1.91 4.51
N GLY A 27 -7.33 1.99 4.58
CA GLY A 27 -6.47 1.75 3.43
C GLY A 27 -5.28 0.85 3.70
N GLY A 28 -4.61 0.49 2.61
CA GLY A 28 -3.39 -0.33 2.60
C GLY A 28 -2.24 0.34 1.85
N SER A 29 -1.02 0.10 2.31
CA SER A 29 0.20 0.54 1.60
C SER A 29 0.60 -0.49 0.55
N GLY A 30 0.95 -0.03 -0.64
CA GLY A 30 1.56 -0.77 -1.74
C GLY A 30 3.09 -0.80 -1.70
N ALA A 31 3.71 -0.48 -0.56
CA ALA A 31 5.17 -0.52 -0.45
C ALA A 31 5.69 -1.96 -0.42
N TRP A 32 6.64 -2.24 -1.31
CA TRP A 32 7.55 -3.38 -1.31
C TRP A 32 6.95 -4.76 -1.56
N TRP A 33 5.84 -5.13 -0.94
CA TRP A 33 5.21 -6.44 -1.15
C TRP A 33 4.76 -6.69 -2.61
N PRO A 34 4.42 -5.67 -3.45
CA PRO A 34 4.15 -5.94 -4.86
C PRO A 34 5.34 -6.59 -5.58
N MET A 35 6.57 -6.22 -5.23
CA MET A 35 7.79 -6.84 -5.80
C MET A 35 7.80 -8.35 -5.59
N ASP A 36 7.38 -8.78 -4.42
CA ASP A 36 7.36 -10.20 -4.06
C ASP A 36 6.25 -10.94 -4.82
N LEU A 37 5.02 -10.39 -4.81
CA LEU A 37 3.84 -11.07 -5.35
C LEU A 37 3.64 -10.95 -6.84
N PHE A 38 4.27 -9.97 -7.50
CA PHE A 38 4.19 -9.83 -8.93
C PHE A 38 4.81 -11.01 -9.69
N HIS A 39 5.60 -11.87 -9.06
CA HIS A 39 6.15 -13.06 -9.71
C HIS A 39 5.27 -14.31 -9.60
N PHE A 40 4.18 -14.24 -8.85
CA PHE A 40 3.23 -15.35 -8.71
C PHE A 40 2.33 -15.47 -9.95
N PRO A 41 1.68 -16.63 -10.17
CA PRO A 41 0.71 -16.79 -11.24
C PRO A 41 -0.38 -15.71 -11.20
N GLU A 42 -0.87 -15.31 -12.38
CA GLU A 42 -1.90 -14.25 -12.49
C GLU A 42 -3.11 -14.51 -11.60
N ALA A 43 -3.58 -15.76 -11.54
CA ALA A 43 -4.70 -16.15 -10.68
C ALA A 43 -4.44 -15.83 -9.19
N THR A 44 -3.21 -15.98 -8.70
CA THR A 44 -2.84 -15.62 -7.32
C THR A 44 -2.87 -14.11 -7.13
N ARG A 45 -2.34 -13.34 -8.09
CA ARG A 45 -2.34 -11.87 -8.04
C ARG A 45 -3.76 -11.30 -8.08
N GLN A 46 -4.62 -11.87 -8.92
CA GLN A 46 -6.05 -11.51 -9.00
C GLN A 46 -6.80 -11.87 -7.72
N ASN A 47 -6.62 -13.08 -7.19
CA ASN A 47 -7.23 -13.49 -5.92
C ASN A 47 -6.83 -12.55 -4.77
N LEU A 48 -5.55 -12.17 -4.66
CA LEU A 48 -5.16 -11.17 -3.67
C LEU A 48 -5.82 -9.81 -3.91
N SER A 49 -5.88 -9.37 -5.17
CA SER A 49 -6.52 -8.10 -5.52
C SER A 49 -8.00 -8.10 -5.15
N ASP A 50 -8.70 -9.22 -5.30
CA ASP A 50 -10.09 -9.39 -4.84
C ASP A 50 -10.18 -9.33 -3.32
N LEU A 51 -9.31 -10.06 -2.61
CA LEU A 51 -9.28 -10.04 -1.15
C LEU A 51 -9.02 -8.64 -0.57
N LEU A 52 -8.20 -7.83 -1.23
CA LEU A 52 -7.89 -6.47 -0.77
C LEU A 52 -8.94 -5.44 -1.18
N PHE A 53 -9.34 -5.43 -2.46
CA PHE A 53 -10.03 -4.28 -3.05
C PHE A 53 -11.49 -4.53 -3.38
N SER A 54 -11.93 -5.79 -3.51
CA SER A 54 -13.33 -6.08 -3.83
C SER A 54 -14.23 -5.96 -2.59
N ALA A 55 -15.53 -5.73 -2.84
CA ALA A 55 -16.55 -5.73 -1.79
C ALA A 55 -16.74 -7.11 -1.12
N SER A 56 -16.33 -8.20 -1.78
CA SER A 56 -16.31 -9.56 -1.19
C SER A 56 -15.08 -9.82 -0.30
N GLY A 57 -14.10 -8.92 -0.31
CA GLY A 57 -12.91 -8.96 0.53
C GLY A 57 -12.92 -7.87 1.60
N LEU A 58 -11.77 -7.24 1.83
CA LEU A 58 -11.63 -6.12 2.76
C LEU A 58 -12.31 -4.84 2.28
N GLY A 59 -12.59 -4.72 0.97
CA GLY A 59 -13.23 -3.53 0.39
C GLY A 59 -12.48 -2.24 0.75
N LEU A 60 -11.15 -2.23 0.65
CA LEU A 60 -10.35 -1.08 1.05
C LEU A 60 -10.81 0.19 0.35
N SER A 61 -10.95 1.26 1.11
CA SER A 61 -11.39 2.58 0.60
C SER A 61 -10.20 3.43 0.13
N SER A 62 -8.97 3.03 0.47
CA SER A 62 -7.75 3.71 0.03
C SER A 62 -6.62 2.73 -0.27
N TYR A 63 -5.89 2.96 -1.36
CA TYR A 63 -4.65 2.26 -1.68
C TYR A 63 -3.53 3.25 -1.98
N ARG A 64 -2.38 3.07 -1.31
CA ARG A 64 -1.24 3.97 -1.42
C ARG A 64 -0.12 3.33 -2.23
N TRP A 65 0.10 3.76 -3.47
CA TRP A 65 1.17 3.26 -4.33
C TRP A 65 2.50 3.93 -4.00
N ASN A 66 3.54 3.12 -3.74
CA ASN A 66 4.90 3.64 -3.53
C ASN A 66 5.63 3.80 -4.87
N ILE A 67 5.77 5.05 -5.33
CA ILE A 67 6.65 5.38 -6.46
C ILE A 67 8.11 5.32 -5.95
N GLY A 68 8.94 4.51 -6.61
CA GLY A 68 10.29 4.25 -6.15
C GLY A 68 11.35 5.27 -6.59
N GLY A 69 12.37 5.41 -5.75
CA GLY A 69 13.54 6.27 -5.96
C GLY A 69 14.77 5.54 -6.53
N GLY A 70 14.66 4.26 -6.92
CA GLY A 70 15.71 3.55 -7.67
C GLY A 70 16.68 2.72 -6.83
N GLY A 71 16.35 2.46 -5.56
CA GLY A 71 16.98 1.39 -4.77
C GLY A 71 18.46 1.53 -4.42
N VAL A 72 19.14 2.61 -4.83
CA VAL A 72 20.58 2.77 -4.60
C VAL A 72 20.87 2.83 -3.09
N ASN A 73 21.81 2.02 -2.63
CA ASN A 73 22.19 1.84 -1.22
C ASN A 73 21.13 1.16 -0.34
N VAL A 74 20.12 0.51 -0.92
CA VAL A 74 19.22 -0.38 -0.17
C VAL A 74 19.88 -1.74 -0.02
N SER A 75 20.06 -2.21 1.21
CA SER A 75 20.71 -3.50 1.50
C SER A 75 19.82 -4.72 1.22
N ASN A 76 18.51 -4.56 1.33
CA ASN A 76 17.55 -5.62 1.02
C ASN A 76 17.00 -5.43 -0.41
N PRO A 77 17.38 -6.26 -1.40
CA PRO A 77 17.01 -6.05 -2.80
C PRO A 77 15.51 -6.11 -3.05
N VAL A 78 14.74 -6.90 -2.29
CA VAL A 78 13.27 -6.93 -2.44
C VAL A 78 12.57 -5.72 -1.79
N ARG A 79 13.34 -4.81 -1.19
CA ARG A 79 12.87 -3.52 -0.65
C ARG A 79 13.46 -2.34 -1.43
N ALA A 80 14.04 -2.60 -2.60
CA ALA A 80 14.63 -1.62 -3.49
C ALA A 80 13.70 -1.36 -4.68
N PRO A 81 12.73 -0.44 -4.58
CA PRO A 81 11.79 -0.20 -5.67
C PRO A 81 12.48 0.47 -6.85
N GLU A 82 12.07 0.10 -8.06
CA GLU A 82 12.52 0.74 -9.30
C GLU A 82 12.12 2.21 -9.34
N THR A 83 12.77 3.00 -10.20
CA THR A 83 12.36 4.38 -10.45
C THR A 83 12.08 4.58 -11.92
N PHE A 84 11.04 5.35 -12.22
CA PHE A 84 10.75 5.82 -13.57
C PHE A 84 11.80 6.82 -14.06
N TYR A 85 12.47 7.53 -13.15
CA TYR A 85 13.41 8.58 -13.50
C TYR A 85 14.72 8.01 -14.06
N VAL A 86 15.10 8.47 -15.26
CA VAL A 86 16.40 8.15 -15.87
C VAL A 86 17.32 9.36 -15.82
N ALA A 87 16.83 10.52 -16.30
CA ALA A 87 17.56 11.79 -16.36
C ALA A 87 16.56 12.97 -16.43
N PRO A 88 16.98 14.24 -16.35
CA PRO A 88 16.06 15.38 -16.44
C PRO A 88 15.21 15.32 -17.72
N GLY A 89 13.90 15.23 -17.56
CA GLY A 89 12.94 15.11 -18.67
C GLY A 89 12.88 13.73 -19.34
N VAL A 90 13.66 12.74 -18.89
CA VAL A 90 13.71 11.39 -19.45
C VAL A 90 13.22 10.38 -18.40
N TYR A 91 12.13 9.70 -18.75
CA TYR A 91 11.48 8.71 -17.90
C TYR A 91 11.26 7.40 -18.66
N ASP A 92 11.47 6.28 -17.98
CA ASP A 92 11.12 4.95 -18.45
C ASP A 92 9.82 4.51 -17.77
N TRP A 93 8.70 4.69 -18.47
CA TRP A 93 7.36 4.34 -17.98
C TRP A 93 7.10 2.83 -17.90
N ASN A 94 8.03 1.98 -18.35
CA ASN A 94 7.93 0.53 -18.18
C ASN A 94 8.48 0.05 -16.82
N LYS A 95 9.03 0.94 -16.00
CA LYS A 95 9.53 0.64 -14.66
C LYS A 95 8.40 0.43 -13.66
N ASP A 96 8.71 -0.26 -12.55
CA ASP A 96 7.75 -0.52 -11.46
C ASP A 96 6.46 -1.20 -11.93
N ALA A 97 6.59 -2.16 -12.86
CA ALA A 97 5.45 -2.94 -13.37
C ALA A 97 4.66 -3.63 -12.24
N GLN A 98 5.33 -3.91 -11.11
CA GLN A 98 4.76 -4.56 -9.94
C GLN A 98 3.84 -3.59 -9.19
N GLY A 99 4.31 -2.37 -8.89
CA GLY A 99 3.49 -1.33 -8.27
C GLY A 99 2.33 -0.91 -9.15
N VAL A 100 2.59 -0.71 -10.46
CA VAL A 100 1.57 -0.35 -11.45
C VAL A 100 0.49 -1.41 -11.58
N TYR A 101 0.84 -2.70 -11.53
CA TYR A 101 -0.15 -3.79 -11.56
C TYR A 101 -1.18 -3.66 -10.42
N PHE A 102 -0.73 -3.52 -9.18
CA PHE A 102 -1.65 -3.46 -8.04
C PHE A 102 -2.38 -2.11 -7.93
N LEU A 103 -1.79 -1.02 -8.42
CA LEU A 103 -2.50 0.25 -8.59
C LEU A 103 -3.68 0.08 -9.57
N ASN A 104 -3.43 -0.54 -10.73
CA ASN A 104 -4.47 -0.80 -11.72
C ASN A 104 -5.53 -1.77 -11.18
N ALA A 105 -5.12 -2.81 -10.45
CA ALA A 105 -6.04 -3.76 -9.85
C ALA A 105 -6.97 -3.11 -8.80
N ALA A 106 -6.45 -2.16 -8.02
CA ALA A 106 -7.23 -1.34 -7.09
C ALA A 106 -8.21 -0.43 -7.84
N ALA A 107 -7.75 0.26 -8.90
CA ALA A 107 -8.59 1.13 -9.72
C ALA A 107 -9.74 0.36 -10.38
N GLN A 108 -9.45 -0.80 -10.98
CA GLN A 108 -10.44 -1.67 -11.64
C GLN A 108 -11.53 -2.18 -10.69
N ARG A 109 -11.19 -2.34 -9.40
CA ARG A 109 -12.14 -2.76 -8.35
C ARG A 109 -12.85 -1.59 -7.67
N GLY A 110 -12.60 -0.36 -8.11
CA GLY A 110 -13.33 0.82 -7.66
C GLY A 110 -12.86 1.36 -6.31
N VAL A 111 -11.60 1.15 -5.93
CA VAL A 111 -11.04 1.77 -4.71
C VAL A 111 -11.14 3.31 -4.83
N PRO A 112 -11.89 4.00 -3.94
CA PRO A 112 -12.18 5.43 -4.08
C PRO A 112 -10.98 6.35 -4.02
N SER A 113 -9.96 6.00 -3.21
CA SER A 113 -8.78 6.85 -3.00
C SER A 113 -7.51 6.11 -3.41
N LEU A 114 -6.88 6.58 -4.49
CA LEU A 114 -5.56 6.12 -4.94
C LEU A 114 -4.54 7.22 -4.70
N THR A 115 -3.54 6.95 -3.86
CA THR A 115 -2.54 7.94 -3.45
C THR A 115 -1.15 7.48 -3.82
N ALA A 116 -0.44 8.25 -4.63
CA ALA A 116 0.98 8.04 -4.86
C ALA A 116 1.81 8.62 -3.71
N PHE A 117 2.87 7.93 -3.28
CA PHE A 117 3.84 8.45 -2.33
C PHE A 117 5.27 8.00 -2.64
N VAL A 118 6.24 8.81 -2.22
CA VAL A 118 7.67 8.55 -2.38
C VAL A 118 8.34 8.49 -1.01
N ASN A 119 9.28 7.56 -0.81
CA ASN A 119 10.10 7.51 0.40
C ASN A 119 11.40 8.34 0.26
N SER A 120 11.84 8.55 -0.97
CA SER A 120 13.06 9.28 -1.31
C SER A 120 13.00 9.74 -2.77
N ALA A 121 13.78 10.78 -3.10
CA ALA A 121 14.00 11.16 -4.48
C ALA A 121 14.87 10.12 -5.22
N PRO A 122 14.86 10.09 -6.56
CA PRO A 122 15.84 9.34 -7.33
C PRO A 122 17.28 9.66 -6.91
N ALA A 123 18.16 8.67 -6.88
CA ALA A 123 19.53 8.83 -6.41
C ALA A 123 20.28 10.04 -7.02
N PRO A 124 20.19 10.35 -8.33
CA PRO A 124 20.85 11.54 -8.89
C PRO A 124 20.36 12.89 -8.34
N MET A 125 19.22 12.91 -7.64
CA MET A 125 18.60 14.09 -7.03
C MET A 125 18.88 14.20 -5.52
N THR A 126 19.66 13.29 -4.93
CA THR A 126 20.04 13.32 -3.51
C THR A 126 21.52 13.68 -3.35
N ALA A 127 21.87 14.30 -2.21
CA ALA A 127 23.24 14.77 -1.95
C ALA A 127 24.26 13.61 -1.93
N GLY A 128 23.86 12.46 -1.39
CA GLY A 128 24.71 11.27 -1.31
C GLY A 128 24.72 10.43 -2.60
N LYS A 129 23.97 10.80 -3.63
CA LYS A 129 23.75 9.99 -4.84
C LYS A 129 23.20 8.58 -4.51
N THR A 130 22.36 8.51 -3.49
CA THR A 130 21.76 7.26 -2.98
C THR A 130 20.26 7.45 -2.73
N SER A 131 19.47 6.40 -2.93
CA SER A 131 18.02 6.41 -2.66
C SER A 131 17.72 6.07 -1.20
N CYS A 132 18.66 5.43 -0.49
CA CYS A 132 18.59 5.09 0.92
C CYS A 132 19.72 5.76 1.71
N ASN A 133 19.39 6.25 2.91
CA ASN A 133 20.32 6.92 3.83
C ASN A 133 21.02 8.13 3.19
N SER A 134 20.25 9.03 2.59
CA SER A 134 20.73 10.23 1.91
C SER A 134 20.04 11.48 2.46
N GLN A 135 20.54 12.65 2.09
CA GLN A 135 19.89 13.94 2.34
C GLN A 135 19.47 14.61 1.04
N PHE A 136 18.51 15.54 1.12
CA PHE A 136 18.10 16.35 -0.02
C PHE A 136 19.21 17.33 -0.39
N VAL A 137 19.38 17.59 -1.68
CA VAL A 137 20.20 18.72 -2.15
C VAL A 137 19.39 19.99 -1.91
N THR A 138 19.88 20.87 -1.05
CA THR A 138 19.32 22.21 -0.82
C THR A 138 19.80 23.20 -1.85
#